data_AF-A0A5C7P5I8-F1
#
_entry.id   AF-A0A5C7P5I8-F1
#
_cell.length_a   1.000
_cell.length_b   1.000
_cell.length_c   1.000
_cell.angle_alpha   90.00
_cell.angle_beta   90.00
_cell.angle_gamma   90.00
#
_symmetry.space_group_name_H-M   'P 1'
#
loop_
_entity.id
_entity.type
_entity.pdbx_description
1 polymer ?
#
loop_
_entity_poly.entity_id
_entity_poly.type
_entity_poly.pdbx_seq_one_letter_code
_entity_poly.pdbx_strand_id
1 'polypeptide(L)'
;MYLNFDVWGYPFAVMCIYWYTHSVTIRSLSQIVRKCQVVIISIAVASGIRYNSEKARGKVLRLKTRLVELMAEKQKKTGKIITQADIAREVKMSPATISRWVHGDLDRIDVPTLLELCKYFNCRIEDLLVVEEVA
;
A
#
# COMPACT_ATOMS: atom_id res chain seq x y z
N MET A 1 11.36 63.00 19.23
CA MET A 1 11.58 62.86 20.69
C MET A 1 10.22 63.07 21.36
N TYR A 2 9.70 62.00 21.97
CA TYR A 2 8.52 61.88 22.85
C TYR A 2 7.11 62.33 22.38
N LEU A 3 6.29 61.35 22.01
CA LEU A 3 4.86 61.29 22.37
C LEU A 3 4.70 60.03 23.23
N ASN A 4 4.83 60.19 24.54
CA ASN A 4 3.75 60.11 25.52
C ASN A 4 2.94 58.80 25.47
N PHE A 5 3.25 58.01 26.48
CA PHE A 5 2.57 56.83 26.99
C PHE A 5 1.29 57.29 27.68
N ASP A 6 0.13 56.76 27.30
CA ASP A 6 -0.98 56.65 28.23
C ASP A 6 -1.64 55.28 28.06
N VAL A 7 -1.67 54.58 29.20
CA VAL A 7 -2.02 53.18 29.42
C VAL A 7 -3.50 53.12 29.76
N TRP A 8 -4.32 52.43 28.97
CA TRP A 8 -5.57 51.75 29.39
C TRP A 8 -5.94 50.79 28.25
N GLY A 9 -6.15 49.48 28.40
CA GLY A 9 -6.05 48.54 29.49
C GLY A 9 -6.50 47.18 28.93
N TYR A 10 -5.73 46.12 29.14
CA TYR A 10 -6.19 44.73 28.99
C TYR A 10 -5.30 43.82 29.85
N PRO A 11 -5.54 43.72 31.17
CA PRO A 11 -5.01 42.63 31.96
C PRO A 11 -5.87 41.39 31.66
N PHE A 12 -5.25 40.24 31.40
CA PHE A 12 -5.78 38.85 31.45
C PHE A 12 -5.43 37.97 30.24
N ALA A 13 -5.21 38.52 29.05
CA ALA A 13 -4.97 37.68 27.86
C ALA A 13 -3.54 37.09 27.75
N VAL A 14 -2.54 37.74 28.35
CA VAL A 14 -1.13 37.33 28.16
C VAL A 14 -0.68 36.23 29.13
N MET A 15 -1.39 36.02 30.26
CA MET A 15 -1.05 34.96 31.22
C MET A 15 -1.59 33.57 30.87
N CYS A 16 -2.58 33.43 29.98
CA CYS A 16 -3.07 32.11 29.57
C CYS A 16 -2.08 31.37 28.65
N ILE A 17 -1.27 32.10 27.88
CA ILE A 17 -0.35 31.48 26.91
C ILE A 17 0.89 30.91 27.62
N TYR A 18 1.35 31.54 28.70
CA TYR A 18 2.55 31.12 29.43
C TYR A 18 2.34 29.92 30.36
N TRP A 19 1.10 29.61 30.74
CA TRP A 19 0.79 28.46 31.61
C TRP A 19 0.34 27.21 30.84
N TYR A 20 0.04 27.32 29.54
CA TYR A 20 -0.32 26.15 28.72
C TYR A 20 0.91 25.38 28.18
N THR A 21 2.09 25.99 28.21
CA THR A 21 3.32 25.41 27.65
C THR A 21 4.16 24.64 28.66
N HIS A 22 3.78 24.58 29.94
CA HIS A 22 4.58 23.92 30.99
C HIS A 22 4.00 22.63 31.58
N SER A 23 2.86 22.13 31.09
CA SER A 23 2.23 20.92 31.65
C SER A 23 1.75 19.92 30.59
N VAL A 24 2.57 19.64 29.57
CA VAL A 24 2.38 18.48 28.69
C VAL A 24 3.51 17.48 28.93
N THR A 25 3.52 16.93 30.14
CA THR A 25 4.19 15.66 30.43
C THR A 25 3.48 14.54 29.66
N ILE A 26 4.20 14.02 28.67
CA ILE A 26 4.16 12.71 28.02
C ILE A 26 3.23 11.68 28.71
N ARG A 27 1.92 11.78 28.46
CA ARG A 27 0.95 10.68 28.56
C ARG A 27 -0.17 11.04 27.61
N SER A 28 -0.44 10.17 26.63
CA SER A 28 -1.55 10.26 25.65
C SER A 28 -1.22 10.86 24.27
N LEU A 29 -0.23 10.29 23.57
CA LEU A 29 -0.10 10.45 22.11
C LEU A 29 -1.34 9.93 21.34
N SER A 30 -2.18 9.06 21.93
CA SER A 30 -3.39 8.53 21.28
C SER A 30 -4.60 9.48 21.31
N GLN A 31 -4.76 10.36 22.31
CA GLN A 31 -5.85 11.34 22.30
C GLN A 31 -5.54 12.59 21.47
N ILE A 32 -4.26 12.93 21.30
CA ILE A 32 -3.86 14.06 20.47
C ILE A 32 -4.20 13.78 19.00
N VAL A 33 -3.97 12.56 18.51
CA VAL A 33 -4.28 12.21 17.11
C VAL A 33 -5.79 12.30 16.82
N ARG A 34 -6.66 11.88 17.76
CA ARG A 34 -8.12 12.00 17.61
C ARG A 34 -8.62 13.44 17.64
N LYS A 35 -8.03 14.32 18.45
CA LYS A 35 -8.38 15.75 18.49
C LYS A 35 -7.81 16.53 17.31
N CYS A 36 -6.62 16.16 16.83
CA CYS A 36 -5.97 16.79 15.67
C CYS A 36 -6.74 16.49 14.38
N GLN A 37 -7.33 15.30 14.25
CA GLN A 37 -8.15 14.93 13.09
C GLN A 37 -9.40 15.80 12.92
N VAL A 38 -10.04 16.20 14.03
CA VAL A 38 -11.25 17.04 13.99
C VAL A 38 -10.93 18.50 13.60
N VAL A 39 -9.82 19.05 14.10
CA VAL A 39 -9.42 20.45 13.81
C VAL A 39 -9.02 20.63 12.34
N ILE A 40 -8.34 19.63 11.75
CA ILE A 40 -7.93 19.67 10.33
C ILE A 40 -9.17 19.67 9.41
N ILE A 41 -10.23 18.92 9.76
CA ILE A 41 -11.48 18.90 9.00
C ILE A 41 -12.18 20.28 9.06
N SER A 42 -12.21 20.93 10.23
CA SER A 42 -12.86 22.25 10.38
C SER A 42 -12.16 23.35 9.57
N ILE A 43 -10.82 23.36 9.53
CA ILE A 43 -10.04 24.33 8.74
C ILE A 43 -10.28 24.11 7.24
N ALA A 44 -10.34 22.85 6.79
CA ALA A 44 -10.61 22.52 5.38
C ALA A 44 -12.02 22.96 4.95
N VAL A 45 -13.03 22.80 5.81
CA VAL A 45 -14.40 23.25 5.54
C VAL A 45 -14.52 24.79 5.53
N ALA A 46 -13.82 25.48 6.43
CA ALA A 46 -13.84 26.94 6.52
C ALA A 46 -13.08 27.66 5.39
N SER A 47 -12.08 26.99 4.79
CA SER A 47 -11.26 27.53 3.69
C SER A 47 -11.82 27.22 2.29
N GLY A 48 -13.00 26.60 2.18
CA GLY A 48 -13.61 26.28 0.89
C GLY A 48 -12.76 25.32 0.04
N ILE A 49 -11.76 24.66 0.64
CA ILE A 49 -10.94 23.65 -0.03
C ILE A 49 -11.83 22.43 -0.17
N ARG A 50 -12.55 22.36 -1.30
CA ARG A 50 -13.08 21.08 -1.79
C ARG A 50 -11.88 20.16 -1.93
N TYR A 51 -11.74 19.20 -1.01
CA TYR A 51 -10.87 18.06 -1.20
C TYR A 51 -11.38 17.33 -2.45
N ASN A 52 -10.71 17.56 -3.58
CA ASN A 52 -11.07 16.91 -4.84
C ASN A 52 -10.64 15.44 -4.76
N SER A 53 -11.59 14.58 -4.40
CA SER A 53 -11.43 13.12 -4.32
C SER A 53 -11.09 12.46 -5.66
N GLU A 54 -11.19 13.17 -6.79
CA GLU A 54 -10.88 12.61 -8.11
C GLU A 54 -9.37 12.49 -8.37
N LYS A 55 -8.55 13.33 -7.74
CA LYS A 55 -7.08 13.34 -7.98
C LYS A 55 -6.32 12.24 -7.20
N ALA A 56 -7.03 11.45 -6.40
CA ALA A 56 -6.49 10.33 -5.63
C ALA A 56 -6.89 8.94 -6.19
N ARG A 57 -7.44 8.86 -7.41
CA ARG A 57 -7.52 7.58 -8.13
C ARG A 57 -6.12 7.20 -8.63
N GLY A 58 -5.26 6.80 -7.70
CA GLY A 58 -4.09 6.01 -8.04
C GLY A 58 -4.56 4.75 -8.76
N LYS A 59 -3.96 4.46 -9.92
CA LYS A 59 -4.25 3.23 -10.65
C LYS A 59 -4.00 2.03 -9.74
N VAL A 60 -4.96 1.09 -9.70
CA VAL A 60 -4.80 -0.12 -8.89
C VAL A 60 -3.94 -1.10 -9.68
N LEU A 61 -2.71 -1.33 -9.21
CA LEU A 61 -1.83 -2.34 -9.79
C LEU A 61 -2.14 -3.71 -9.19
N ARG A 62 -2.20 -4.75 -10.02
CA ARG A 62 -2.28 -6.15 -9.57
C ARG A 62 -1.17 -6.98 -10.21
N LEU A 63 -0.72 -8.00 -9.47
CA LEU A 63 0.22 -9.00 -9.98
C LEU A 63 -0.56 -10.08 -10.71
N LYS A 64 -0.11 -10.38 -11.93
CA LYS A 64 -0.63 -11.45 -12.78
C LYS A 64 0.49 -12.42 -13.12
N THR A 65 0.12 -13.68 -13.24
CA THR A 65 1.01 -14.79 -13.59
C THR A 65 0.81 -15.16 -15.06
N ARG A 66 1.91 -15.39 -15.77
CA ARG A 66 1.95 -15.90 -17.15
C ARG A 66 2.18 -17.41 -17.20
N LEU A 67 1.89 -18.12 -16.12
CA LEU A 67 2.14 -19.55 -16.01
C LEU A 67 1.43 -20.37 -17.11
N VAL A 68 0.21 -20.00 -17.48
CA VAL A 68 -0.56 -20.67 -18.55
C VAL A 68 0.13 -20.54 -19.91
N GLU A 69 0.70 -19.38 -20.20
CA GLU A 69 1.43 -19.13 -21.44
C GLU A 69 2.72 -19.96 -21.49
N LEU A 70 3.47 -19.97 -20.38
CA LEU A 70 4.70 -20.76 -20.25
C LEU A 70 4.43 -22.27 -20.34
N MET A 71 3.30 -22.74 -19.82
CA MET A 71 2.84 -24.12 -19.99
C MET A 71 2.60 -24.43 -21.47
N ALA A 72 1.87 -23.58 -22.18
CA ALA A 72 1.59 -23.76 -23.61
C ALA A 72 2.87 -23.75 -24.45
N GLU A 73 3.81 -22.85 -24.16
CA GLU A 73 5.12 -22.80 -24.83
C GLU A 73 5.93 -24.06 -24.59
N LYS A 74 5.97 -24.55 -23.35
CA LYS A 74 6.71 -25.77 -23.00
C LYS A 74 6.09 -26.99 -23.67
N GLN A 75 4.75 -27.11 -23.70
CA GLN A 75 4.03 -28.16 -24.41
C GLN A 75 4.35 -28.17 -25.92
N LYS A 76 4.39 -26.98 -26.55
CA LYS A 76 4.79 -26.85 -27.96
C LYS A 76 6.24 -27.31 -28.19
N LYS A 77 7.16 -27.00 -27.27
CA LYS A 77 8.58 -27.37 -27.37
C LYS A 77 8.83 -28.87 -27.17
N THR A 78 8.15 -29.51 -26.22
CA THR A 78 8.37 -30.92 -25.88
C THR A 78 7.43 -31.89 -26.58
N GLY A 79 6.33 -31.42 -27.19
CA GLY A 79 5.30 -32.26 -27.81
C GLY A 79 4.52 -33.12 -26.81
N LYS A 80 4.63 -32.84 -25.50
CA LYS A 80 3.93 -33.56 -24.44
C LYS A 80 2.82 -32.69 -23.86
N ILE A 81 1.70 -33.32 -23.52
CA ILE A 81 0.65 -32.67 -22.72
C ILE A 81 1.17 -32.57 -21.29
N ILE A 82 1.26 -31.35 -20.76
CA ILE A 82 1.72 -31.08 -19.40
C ILE A 82 0.48 -30.68 -18.58
N THR A 83 0.13 -31.47 -17.58
CA THR A 83 -0.98 -31.15 -16.67
C THR A 83 -0.49 -30.40 -15.43
N GLN A 84 -1.39 -29.75 -14.71
CA GLN A 84 -1.08 -29.09 -13.43
C GLN A 84 -0.54 -30.10 -12.40
N ALA A 85 -1.02 -31.35 -12.44
CA ALA A 85 -0.58 -32.42 -11.55
C ALA A 85 0.86 -32.86 -11.85
N ASP A 86 1.26 -32.84 -13.13
CA ASP A 86 2.64 -33.15 -13.52
C ASP A 86 3.60 -32.08 -13.01
N ILE A 87 3.23 -30.80 -13.18
CA ILE A 87 4.02 -29.66 -12.66
C ILE A 87 4.13 -29.75 -11.14
N ALA A 88 3.03 -29.98 -10.43
CA ALA A 88 3.04 -30.12 -8.98
C ALA A 88 4.01 -31.23 -8.52
N ARG A 89 4.07 -32.35 -9.24
CA ARG A 89 4.96 -33.47 -8.94
C ARG A 89 6.43 -33.15 -9.23
N GLU A 90 6.72 -32.55 -10.37
CA GLU A 90 8.10 -32.24 -10.78
C GLU A 90 8.71 -31.11 -9.95
N VAL A 91 7.92 -30.08 -9.65
CA VAL A 91 8.32 -28.90 -8.86
C VAL A 91 8.21 -29.19 -7.34
N LYS A 92 7.70 -30.37 -6.96
CA LYS A 92 7.49 -30.79 -5.56
C LYS A 92 6.62 -29.81 -4.76
N MET A 93 5.53 -29.37 -5.36
CA MET A 93 4.58 -28.43 -4.78
C MET A 93 3.21 -29.05 -4.59
N SER A 94 2.42 -28.47 -3.67
CA SER A 94 1.04 -28.91 -3.54
C SER A 94 0.24 -28.59 -4.82
N PRO A 95 -0.66 -29.48 -5.27
CA PRO A 95 -1.53 -29.21 -6.42
C PRO A 95 -2.38 -27.94 -6.22
N ALA A 96 -2.76 -27.65 -4.97
CA ALA A 96 -3.51 -26.45 -4.61
C ALA A 96 -2.68 -25.17 -4.87
N THR A 97 -1.37 -25.20 -4.58
CA THR A 97 -0.47 -24.09 -4.89
C THR A 97 -0.40 -23.86 -6.40
N ILE A 98 -0.16 -24.90 -7.20
CA ILE A 98 -0.10 -24.75 -8.67
C ILE A 98 -1.44 -24.25 -9.22
N SER A 99 -2.57 -24.76 -8.73
CA SER A 99 -3.88 -24.28 -9.13
C SER A 99 -4.04 -22.78 -8.87
N ARG A 100 -3.70 -22.28 -7.68
CA ARG A 100 -3.74 -20.83 -7.38
C ARG A 100 -2.85 -20.01 -8.31
N TRP A 101 -1.66 -20.51 -8.61
CA TRP A 101 -0.74 -19.85 -9.55
C TRP A 101 -1.24 -19.85 -11.00
N VAL A 102 -2.03 -20.84 -11.39
CA VAL A 102 -2.69 -20.88 -12.71
C VAL A 102 -3.85 -19.90 -12.78
N HIS A 103 -4.63 -19.77 -11.70
CA HIS A 103 -5.79 -18.86 -11.65
C HIS A 103 -5.42 -17.41 -11.37
N GLY A 104 -4.19 -17.13 -10.93
CA GLY A 104 -3.74 -15.76 -10.64
C GLY A 104 -3.97 -15.29 -9.20
N ASP A 105 -4.33 -16.19 -8.28
CA ASP A 105 -4.58 -15.88 -6.87
C ASP A 105 -3.26 -15.77 -6.09
N LEU A 106 -2.50 -14.71 -6.37
CA LEU A 106 -1.17 -14.44 -5.84
C LEU A 106 -1.17 -13.50 -4.62
N ASP A 107 -2.00 -13.77 -3.61
CA ASP A 107 -2.00 -12.97 -2.36
C ASP A 107 -0.66 -13.04 -1.61
N ARG A 108 0.03 -14.18 -1.76
CA ARG A 108 1.32 -14.47 -1.14
C ARG A 108 2.19 -15.22 -2.12
N ILE A 109 3.39 -14.68 -2.35
CA ILE A 109 4.40 -15.29 -3.21
C ILE A 109 5.57 -15.70 -2.34
N ASP A 110 5.77 -17.01 -2.20
CA ASP A 110 6.94 -17.54 -1.51
C ASP A 110 8.11 -17.60 -2.50
N VAL A 111 9.26 -17.04 -2.13
CA VAL A 111 10.47 -17.01 -2.96
C VAL A 111 10.92 -18.41 -3.40
N PRO A 112 10.92 -19.45 -2.54
CA PRO A 112 11.27 -20.81 -2.98
C PRO A 112 10.36 -21.31 -4.10
N THR A 113 9.08 -20.94 -4.05
CA THR A 113 8.09 -21.34 -5.04
C THR A 113 8.37 -20.71 -6.39
N LEU A 114 8.66 -19.42 -6.37
CA LEU A 114 9.02 -18.67 -7.57
C LEU A 114 10.26 -19.26 -8.26
N LEU A 115 11.31 -19.54 -7.49
CA LEU A 115 12.58 -20.05 -8.02
C LEU A 115 12.45 -21.44 -8.64
N GLU A 116 11.72 -22.36 -7.99
CA GLU A 116 11.50 -23.71 -8.53
C GLU A 116 10.66 -23.69 -9.81
N LEU A 117 9.65 -22.81 -9.91
CA LEU A 117 8.90 -22.60 -11.15
C LEU A 117 9.79 -22.02 -12.25
N CYS A 118 10.55 -20.96 -11.97
CA CYS A 118 11.49 -20.37 -12.93
C CYS A 118 12.51 -21.40 -13.42
N LYS A 119 13.02 -22.26 -12.53
CA LYS A 119 13.94 -23.36 -12.87
C LYS A 119 13.27 -24.41 -13.75
N TYR A 120 12.04 -24.80 -13.43
CA TYR A 120 11.29 -25.80 -14.20
C TYR A 120 10.95 -25.31 -15.62
N PHE A 121 10.57 -24.04 -15.77
CA PHE A 121 10.26 -23.44 -17.07
C PHE A 121 11.48 -22.86 -17.79
N ASN A 122 12.64 -22.80 -17.12
CA ASN A 122 13.86 -22.16 -17.59
C ASN A 122 13.61 -20.71 -18.04
N CYS A 123 12.93 -19.92 -17.20
CA CYS A 123 12.53 -18.54 -17.48
C CYS A 123 12.98 -17.58 -16.36
N ARG A 124 12.94 -16.27 -16.63
CA ARG A 124 13.19 -15.23 -15.62
C ARG A 124 11.92 -14.98 -14.81
N ILE A 125 12.08 -14.27 -13.68
CA ILE A 125 10.96 -13.89 -12.81
C ILE A 125 9.98 -12.97 -13.55
N GLU A 126 10.49 -12.03 -14.34
CA GLU A 126 9.68 -11.12 -15.16
C GLU A 126 8.89 -11.79 -16.28
N ASP A 127 9.34 -12.96 -16.74
CA ASP A 127 8.60 -13.73 -17.74
C ASP A 127 7.38 -14.40 -17.10
N LEU A 128 7.49 -14.73 -15.81
CA LEU A 128 6.47 -15.44 -15.04
C LEU A 128 5.48 -14.47 -14.35
N LEU A 129 5.93 -13.33 -13.86
CA LEU A 129 5.13 -12.35 -13.12
C LEU A 129 5.11 -10.99 -13.82
N VAL A 130 3.91 -10.48 -14.07
CA VAL A 130 3.67 -9.18 -14.73
C VAL A 130 2.75 -8.33 -13.85
N VAL A 131 3.02 -7.03 -13.81
CA VAL A 131 2.15 -6.06 -13.14
C VAL A 131 1.16 -5.52 -14.16
N GLU A 132 -0.14 -5.65 -13.90
CA GLU A 132 -1.20 -5.08 -14.72
C GLU A 132 -1.95 -3.96 -14.00
N GLU A 133 -2.36 -2.94 -14.75
CA GLU A 133 -3.23 -1.88 -14.27
C GLU A 133 -4.69 -2.36 -14.34
N VAL A 134 -5.37 -2.41 -13.21
CA VAL A 134 -6.80 -2.68 -13.15
C VAL A 134 -7.53 -1.37 -13.39
N ALA A 135 -8.16 -1.28 -14.56
CA ALA A 135 -8.99 -0.15 -14.99
C ALA A 135 -10.34 -0.12 -14.26
#